data_AF-A0A081D2E3-F1
#
_entry.id   AF-A0A081D2E3-F1
#
_cell.length_a   1.000
_cell.length_b   1.000
_cell.length_c   1.000
_cell.angle_alpha   90.00
_cell.angle_beta   90.00
_cell.angle_gamma   90.00
#
_symmetry.space_group_name_H-M   'P 1'
#
loop_
_entity.id
_entity.type
_entity.pdbx_description
1 polymer ?
#
loop_
_entity_poly.entity_id
_entity_poly.type
_entity_poly.pdbx_seq_one_letter_code
_entity_poly.pdbx_strand_id
1 'polypeptide(L)'
;MILDPKFLLGVALGGVLGVILAPQAATVGIDLPALKQSILARTVNGADVTDKGDWPTDQAAKEQLFIVSRWDIENYGRQSSVHVDRCISLARNAIACEMTAKLGWIKEDTLLEGVFERKDEKWSLVSLRTK
;
A
#
# COMPACT_ATOMS: atom_id res chain seq x y z
N MET A 1 7.37 44.14 -11.06
CA MET A 1 7.18 43.44 -9.78
C MET A 1 8.49 42.73 -9.45
N ILE A 2 9.23 43.24 -8.47
CA ILE A 2 10.51 42.66 -8.00
C ILE A 2 10.17 41.85 -6.75
N LEU A 3 10.42 40.54 -6.80
CA LEU A 3 10.23 39.64 -5.66
C LEU A 3 11.30 39.96 -4.60
N ASP A 4 10.86 40.18 -3.36
CA ASP A 4 11.73 40.55 -2.24
C ASP A 4 12.77 39.44 -1.98
N PRO A 5 14.06 39.76 -1.81
CA PRO A 5 15.12 38.76 -1.63
C PRO A 5 14.93 37.88 -0.38
N LYS A 6 14.14 38.33 0.61
CA LYS A 6 13.75 37.51 1.76
C LYS A 6 12.77 36.40 1.39
N PHE A 7 11.92 36.63 0.38
CA PHE A 7 10.99 35.63 -0.14
C PHE A 7 11.72 34.51 -0.89
N LEU A 8 12.74 34.87 -1.69
CA LEU A 8 13.58 33.90 -2.39
C LEU A 8 14.43 33.06 -1.43
N LEU A 9 14.92 33.64 -0.33
CA LEU A 9 15.66 32.91 0.70
C LEU A 9 14.77 31.90 1.45
N GLY A 10 13.51 32.25 1.71
CA GLY A 10 12.53 31.36 2.34
C GLY A 10 12.16 30.16 1.45
N VAL A 11 11.98 30.38 0.14
CA VAL A 11 11.67 29.32 -0.83
C VAL A 11 12.87 28.37 -1.04
N ALA A 12 14.10 28.90 -1.04
CA ALA A 12 15.30 28.08 -1.20
C ALA A 12 15.57 27.17 0.02
N LEU A 13 15.38 27.66 1.25
CA LEU A 13 15.51 26.85 2.47
C LEU A 13 14.34 25.87 2.65
N GLY A 14 13.12 26.24 2.26
CA GLY A 14 11.96 25.33 2.28
C GLY A 14 12.06 24.21 1.24
N GLY A 15 12.59 24.50 0.06
CA GLY A 15 12.76 23.53 -1.03
C GLY A 15 13.82 22.45 -0.74
N VAL A 16 14.92 22.80 -0.08
CA VAL A 16 16.00 21.82 0.22
C VAL A 16 15.67 20.93 1.43
N LEU A 17 14.95 21.45 2.44
CA LEU A 17 14.46 20.62 3.57
C LEU A 17 13.30 19.69 3.17
N GLY A 18 12.45 20.11 2.23
CA GLY A 18 11.36 19.27 1.71
C GLY A 18 11.82 18.09 0.84
N VAL A 19 13.03 18.17 0.25
CA VAL A 19 13.58 17.16 -0.68
C VAL A 19 14.41 16.08 0.04
N ILE A 20 14.81 16.29 1.30
CA ILE A 20 15.46 15.26 2.13
C ILE A 20 14.45 14.58 3.07
N LEU A 21 13.38 15.29 3.44
CA LEU A 21 12.33 14.83 4.32
C LEU A 21 10.99 14.86 3.57
N ALA A 22 10.75 13.84 2.75
CA ALA A 22 9.41 13.27 2.69
C ALA A 22 9.34 12.08 3.67
N PRO A 23 9.27 12.27 5.01
CA PRO A 23 8.87 11.16 5.86
C PRO A 23 7.34 11.08 5.92
N GLN A 24 6.60 12.12 5.52
CA GLN A 24 5.19 12.31 5.87
C GLN A 24 4.17 11.87 4.80
N ALA A 25 4.55 10.87 4.01
CA ALA A 25 3.61 9.76 3.78
C ALA A 25 3.35 8.95 5.08
N ALA A 26 4.08 9.20 6.17
CA ALA A 26 3.92 8.56 7.49
C ALA A 26 2.79 9.09 8.38
N THR A 27 1.95 10.04 7.94
CA THR A 27 0.83 10.51 8.79
C THR A 27 -0.46 10.66 8.00
N VAL A 28 -0.89 9.59 7.33
CA VAL A 28 -2.32 9.28 7.32
C VAL A 28 -2.54 8.46 8.59
N GLY A 29 -3.01 9.12 9.65
CA GLY A 29 -3.19 8.55 10.97
C GLY A 29 -4.25 7.46 10.96
N ILE A 30 -3.82 6.22 10.75
CA ILE A 30 -4.49 5.05 11.29
C ILE A 30 -3.64 4.62 12.47
N ASP A 31 -4.23 4.54 13.67
CA ASP A 31 -3.56 4.15 14.90
C ASP A 31 -3.08 2.68 14.80
N LEU A 32 -1.91 2.49 14.18
CA LEU A 32 -1.27 1.19 13.95
C LEU A 32 -0.96 0.42 15.23
N PRO A 33 -0.61 1.05 16.37
CA PRO A 33 -0.54 0.35 17.66
C PRO A 33 -1.89 -0.22 18.13
N ALA A 34 -2.99 0.52 17.96
CA ALA A 34 -4.34 0.03 18.28
C ALA A 34 -4.81 -1.07 17.30
N LEU A 35 -4.44 -0.98 16.01
CA LEU A 35 -4.64 -2.07 15.05
C LEU A 35 -3.75 -3.28 15.35
N LYS A 36 -2.49 -3.08 15.75
CA LYS A 36 -1.60 -4.19 16.13
C LYS A 36 -2.13 -4.91 17.36
N GLN A 37 -2.61 -4.21 18.38
CA GLN A 37 -3.15 -4.86 19.57
C GLN A 37 -4.51 -5.52 19.31
N SER A 38 -5.36 -4.95 18.45
CA SER A 38 -6.68 -5.54 18.13
C SER A 38 -6.63 -6.67 17.09
N ILE A 39 -5.75 -6.57 16.08
CA ILE A 39 -5.56 -7.61 15.06
C ILE A 39 -4.73 -8.76 15.63
N LEU A 40 -3.60 -8.49 16.31
CA LEU A 40 -2.74 -9.56 16.82
C LEU A 40 -3.35 -10.31 18.01
N ALA A 41 -4.23 -9.69 18.80
CA ALA A 41 -4.95 -10.39 19.87
C ALA A 41 -6.04 -11.33 19.32
N ARG A 42 -6.52 -11.11 18.09
CA ARG A 42 -7.57 -11.93 17.46
C ARG A 42 -7.01 -13.08 16.62
N THR A 43 -5.73 -13.03 16.25
CA THR A 43 -5.08 -14.02 15.36
C THR A 43 -4.59 -15.30 16.05
N VAL A 44 -4.74 -15.46 17.37
CA VAL A 44 -4.19 -16.62 18.10
C VAL A 44 -5.13 -17.84 18.13
N ASN A 45 -6.40 -17.70 17.73
CA ASN A 45 -7.33 -18.83 17.69
C ASN A 45 -7.86 -19.08 16.28
N GLY A 46 -7.12 -19.89 15.52
CA GLY A 46 -7.59 -20.52 14.27
C GLY A 46 -7.74 -19.54 13.11
N ALA A 47 -6.65 -19.22 12.43
CA ALA A 47 -6.74 -18.56 11.13
C ALA A 47 -7.40 -19.52 10.14
N ASP A 48 -8.70 -19.36 9.90
CA ASP A 48 -9.36 -19.97 8.76
C ASP A 48 -8.56 -19.59 7.51
N VAL A 49 -7.95 -20.59 6.88
CA VAL A 49 -7.36 -20.45 5.55
C VAL A 49 -8.52 -20.11 4.63
N THR A 50 -8.54 -18.88 4.10
CA THR A 50 -9.55 -18.48 3.12
C THR A 50 -9.39 -19.32 1.87
N ASP A 51 -10.49 -19.83 1.31
CA ASP A 51 -10.47 -20.47 -0.02
C ASP A 51 -9.84 -19.49 -1.02
N LYS A 52 -8.98 -19.97 -1.92
CA LYS A 52 -8.35 -19.13 -2.95
C LYS A 52 -9.41 -18.43 -3.82
N GLY A 53 -10.59 -19.02 -3.97
CA GLY A 53 -11.73 -18.38 -4.64
C GLY A 53 -12.21 -17.08 -3.97
N ASP A 54 -11.92 -16.89 -2.68
CA ASP A 54 -12.28 -15.72 -1.89
C ASP A 54 -11.21 -14.62 -1.89
N TRP A 55 -10.04 -14.84 -2.50
CA TRP A 55 -8.93 -13.88 -2.48
C TRP A 55 -9.12 -12.78 -3.55
N PRO A 56 -8.47 -11.62 -3.43
CA PRO A 56 -8.32 -10.70 -4.55
C PRO A 56 -7.63 -11.43 -5.70
N THR A 57 -8.14 -11.21 -6.91
CA THR A 57 -7.45 -11.69 -8.12
C THR A 57 -6.16 -10.89 -8.34
N ASP A 58 -5.21 -11.47 -9.06
CA ASP A 58 -3.98 -10.78 -9.48
C ASP A 58 -4.24 -9.41 -10.12
N GLN A 59 -5.28 -9.33 -10.96
CA GLN A 59 -5.69 -8.08 -11.60
C GLN A 59 -6.28 -7.08 -10.60
N ALA A 60 -7.15 -7.52 -9.69
CA ALA A 60 -7.71 -6.64 -8.65
C ALA A 60 -6.62 -6.15 -7.68
N ALA A 61 -5.70 -7.03 -7.29
CA ALA A 61 -4.55 -6.69 -6.45
C ALA A 61 -3.64 -5.67 -7.14
N LYS A 62 -3.38 -5.82 -8.44
CA LYS A 62 -2.65 -4.84 -9.24
C LYS A 62 -3.36 -3.48 -9.27
N GLU A 63 -4.66 -3.44 -9.58
CA GLU A 63 -5.41 -2.18 -9.60
C GLU A 63 -5.37 -1.46 -8.24
N GLN A 64 -5.60 -2.21 -7.16
CA GLN A 64 -5.55 -1.68 -5.81
C GLN A 64 -4.15 -1.22 -5.40
N LEU A 65 -3.09 -1.93 -5.80
CA LEU A 65 -1.71 -1.51 -5.59
C LEU A 65 -1.44 -0.13 -6.22
N PHE A 66 -1.88 0.07 -7.46
CA PHE A 66 -1.71 1.34 -8.17
C PHE A 66 -2.54 2.47 -7.55
N ILE A 67 -3.77 2.17 -7.12
CA ILE A 67 -4.63 3.12 -6.40
C ILE A 67 -3.96 3.57 -5.10
N VAL A 68 -3.53 2.62 -4.25
CA VAL A 68 -2.94 2.93 -2.93
C VAL A 68 -1.59 3.66 -3.08
N SER A 69 -0.80 3.28 -4.09
CA SER A 69 0.52 3.88 -4.37
C SER A 69 0.42 5.19 -5.17
N ARG A 70 -0.78 5.57 -5.62
CA ARG A 70 -1.07 6.73 -6.47
C ARG A 70 -0.25 6.76 -7.77
N TRP A 71 -0.02 5.59 -8.36
CA TRP A 71 0.60 5.49 -9.67
C TRP A 71 -0.46 5.46 -10.77
N ASP A 72 -0.14 6.06 -11.90
CA ASP A 72 -0.99 6.04 -13.07
C ASP A 72 -0.95 4.66 -13.76
N ILE A 73 -2.05 3.91 -13.64
CA ILE A 73 -2.14 2.56 -14.18
C ILE A 73 -2.16 2.53 -15.72
N GLU A 74 -2.62 3.60 -16.37
CA GLU A 74 -2.66 3.64 -17.84
C GLU A 74 -1.25 3.74 -18.41
N ASN A 75 -0.39 4.53 -17.76
CA ASN A 75 0.98 4.76 -18.19
C ASN A 75 1.94 3.66 -17.70
N TYR A 76 1.78 3.20 -16.46
CA TYR A 76 2.75 2.32 -15.79
C TYR A 76 2.23 0.88 -15.59
N GLY A 77 0.92 0.67 -15.68
CA GLY A 77 0.29 -0.62 -15.41
C GLY A 77 0.53 -1.65 -16.51
N ARG A 78 0.63 -1.27 -17.79
CA ARG A 78 0.79 -2.24 -18.90
C ARG A 78 2.05 -3.09 -18.80
N GLN A 79 3.14 -2.50 -18.31
CA GLN A 79 4.43 -3.17 -18.13
C GLN A 79 4.57 -3.81 -16.74
N SER A 80 3.51 -3.79 -15.94
CA SER A 80 3.53 -4.27 -14.55
C SER A 80 2.57 -5.44 -14.34
N SER A 81 2.91 -6.34 -13.43
CA SER A 81 2.08 -7.46 -13.00
C SER A 81 2.16 -7.63 -11.49
N VAL A 82 1.08 -8.12 -10.87
CA VAL A 82 1.06 -8.51 -9.46
C VAL A 82 0.55 -9.94 -9.40
N HIS A 83 1.19 -10.78 -8.61
CA HIS A 83 0.74 -12.12 -8.30
C HIS A 83 0.39 -12.22 -6.81
N VAL A 84 -0.78 -12.74 -6.48
CA VAL A 84 -1.18 -13.01 -5.10
C VAL A 84 -0.73 -14.42 -4.71
N ASP A 85 0.34 -14.50 -3.92
CA ASP A 85 1.02 -15.75 -3.59
C ASP A 85 0.27 -16.55 -2.54
N ARG A 86 -0.09 -15.89 -1.43
CA ARG A 86 -0.83 -16.49 -0.31
C ARG A 86 -1.63 -15.45 0.45
N CYS A 87 -2.79 -15.83 0.98
CA CYS A 87 -3.54 -15.00 1.91
C CYS A 87 -3.95 -15.76 3.19
N ILE A 88 -4.15 -15.00 4.27
CA ILE A 88 -4.68 -15.48 5.54
C ILE A 88 -5.84 -14.60 5.99
N SER A 89 -6.85 -15.20 6.64
CA SER A 89 -7.93 -14.44 7.26
C SER A 89 -7.44 -13.66 8.48
N LEU A 90 -7.77 -12.38 8.54
CA LEU A 90 -7.62 -11.56 9.75
C LEU A 90 -8.97 -11.37 10.46
N ALA A 91 -10.06 -11.28 9.68
CA ALA A 91 -11.44 -11.19 10.12
C ALA A 91 -12.39 -11.57 8.97
N ARG A 92 -13.70 -11.62 9.25
CA ARG A 92 -14.74 -11.95 8.24
C ARG A 92 -14.58 -11.19 6.91
N ASN A 93 -14.21 -9.92 6.98
CA ASN A 93 -14.07 -9.04 5.81
C ASN A 93 -12.64 -8.48 5.66
N ALA A 94 -11.64 -9.13 6.25
CA ALA A 94 -10.26 -8.65 6.17
C ALA A 94 -9.28 -9.81 6.02
N ILE A 95 -8.35 -9.69 5.07
CA ILE A 95 -7.30 -10.68 4.82
C ILE A 95 -5.94 -9.99 4.70
N ALA A 96 -4.87 -10.70 5.05
CA ALA A 96 -3.52 -10.31 4.71
C ALA A 96 -3.01 -11.21 3.59
N CYS A 97 -2.40 -10.63 2.56
CA CYS A 97 -1.83 -11.36 1.44
C CYS A 97 -0.35 -11.02 1.26
N GLU A 98 0.45 -12.05 0.99
CA GLU A 98 1.76 -11.90 0.37
C GLU A 98 1.57 -11.85 -1.14
N MET A 99 2.29 -10.93 -1.80
CA MET A 99 2.19 -10.69 -3.23
C MET A 99 3.58 -10.44 -3.81
N THR A 100 3.76 -10.85 -5.06
CA THR A 100 4.95 -10.58 -5.83
C THR A 100 4.60 -9.61 -6.96
N ALA A 101 5.21 -8.42 -6.95
CA ALA A 101 5.00 -7.39 -7.97
C ALA A 101 6.19 -7.30 -8.92
N LYS A 102 5.92 -7.37 -10.22
CA LYS A 102 6.86 -7.00 -11.27
C LYS A 102 6.45 -5.64 -11.80
N LEU A 103 7.24 -4.61 -11.55
CA LEU A 103 6.92 -3.24 -11.96
C LEU A 103 7.78 -2.86 -13.16
N GLY A 104 7.19 -2.28 -14.20
CA GLY A 104 7.87 -2.05 -15.48
C GLY A 104 9.13 -1.17 -15.42
N TRP A 105 9.30 -0.42 -14.33
CA TRP A 105 10.45 0.46 -14.06
C TRP A 105 11.42 -0.09 -13.01
N ILE A 106 11.16 -1.25 -12.42
CA ILE A 106 12.02 -1.92 -11.45
C ILE A 106 12.52 -3.23 -12.07
N LYS A 107 13.84 -3.45 -12.03
CA LYS A 107 14.45 -4.65 -12.64
C LYS A 107 14.12 -5.94 -11.89
N GLU A 108 13.93 -5.83 -10.58
CA GLU A 108 13.73 -6.95 -9.67
C GLU A 108 12.27 -7.06 -9.24
N ASP A 109 11.85 -8.29 -8.99
CA ASP A 109 10.55 -8.58 -8.41
C ASP A 109 10.50 -8.00 -6.98
N THR A 110 9.41 -7.34 -6.62
CA THR A 110 9.20 -6.75 -5.30
C THR A 110 8.23 -7.62 -4.50
N LEU A 111 8.68 -8.12 -3.36
CA LEU A 111 7.82 -8.83 -2.41
C LEU A 111 7.04 -7.82 -1.56
N LEU A 112 5.74 -8.01 -1.50
CA LEU A 112 4.78 -7.13 -0.84
C LEU A 112 3.92 -7.92 0.14
N GLU A 113 3.60 -7.29 1.26
CA GLU A 113 2.57 -7.72 2.20
C GLU A 113 1.46 -6.67 2.20
N GLY A 114 0.23 -7.08 1.87
CA GLY A 114 -0.92 -6.21 1.76
C GLY A 114 -2.08 -6.66 2.65
N VAL A 115 -2.79 -5.72 3.27
CA VAL A 115 -4.05 -6.00 3.96
C VAL A 115 -5.20 -5.52 3.08
N PHE A 116 -6.12 -6.43 2.78
CA PHE A 116 -7.32 -6.15 2.02
C PHE A 116 -8.55 -6.18 2.93
N GLU A 117 -9.45 -5.23 2.74
CA GLU A 117 -10.78 -5.21 3.35
C GLU A 117 -11.87 -5.40 2.28
N ARG A 118 -12.88 -6.21 2.57
CA ARG A 118 -14.02 -6.43 1.68
C ARG A 118 -15.07 -5.34 1.93
N LYS A 119 -15.36 -4.55 0.89
CA LYS A 119 -16.44 -3.55 0.86
C LYS A 119 -17.26 -3.77 -0.41
N ASP A 120 -18.58 -3.88 -0.27
CA ASP A 120 -19.50 -4.10 -1.40
C ASP A 120 -19.06 -5.25 -2.33
N GLU A 121 -18.71 -6.40 -1.74
CA GLU A 121 -18.21 -7.59 -2.45
C GLU A 121 -16.88 -7.40 -3.22
N LYS A 122 -16.16 -6.30 -2.98
CA LYS A 122 -14.85 -6.03 -3.58
C LYS A 122 -13.75 -5.90 -2.54
N TRP A 123 -12.59 -6.44 -2.84
CA TRP A 123 -11.39 -6.26 -2.03
C TRP A 123 -10.76 -4.90 -2.30
N SER A 124 -10.57 -4.12 -1.24
CA SER A 124 -9.84 -2.85 -1.26
C SER A 124 -8.53 -3.01 -0.49
N LEU A 125 -7.40 -2.65 -1.09
CA LEU A 125 -6.11 -2.65 -0.39
C LEU A 125 -6.05 -1.44 0.54
N VAL A 126 -5.97 -1.68 1.85
CA VAL A 126 -5.99 -0.61 2.87
C VAL A 126 -4.63 -0.36 3.52
N SER A 127 -3.71 -1.31 3.39
CA SER A 127 -2.33 -1.20 3.88
C SER A 127 -1.40 -2.01 3.02
N LEU A 128 -0.18 -1.50 2.82
CA LEU A 128 0.86 -2.14 2.02
C LEU A 128 2.23 -1.95 2.69
N ARG A 129 3.05 -2.99 2.65
CA ARG A 129 4.44 -2.95 3.08
C ARG A 129 5.31 -3.78 2.12
N THR A 130 6.51 -3.28 1.82
CA THR A 130 7.56 -4.07 1.16
C THR A 130 8.24 -4.97 2.19
N LYS A 131 8.54 -6.21 1.80
CA LYS A 131 9.18 -7.20 2.67
C LYS A 131 10.69 -7.06 2.70
#